data_AF-Q2XRB7-F1
#
_entry.id   AF-Q2XRB7-F1
#
_cell.length_a   1.000
_cell.length_b   1.000
_cell.length_c   1.000
_cell.angle_alpha   90.00
_cell.angle_beta   90.00
_cell.angle_gamma   90.00
#
_symmetry.space_group_name_H-M   'P 1'
#
loop_
_entity.id
_entity.type
_entity.pdbx_description
1 polymer ?
#
loop_
_entity_poly.entity_id
_entity_poly.type
_entity_poly.pdbx_seq_one_letter_code
_entity_poly.pdbx_strand_id
1 'polypeptide(L)'
;TPSTTSRLLSEGNIQSSNYNDDADIKSVKEIFDRQTSQRFEEYDERMKDKRKTRKEECDKNIQKIIEKDKMEKSLAGKIEKGCLRCGCGLGGVAASVGLFGGLGTYGWEMAAIAAANEAGAEAGIVKAITEVTTKFGLKELNGIALENVVTAQNFRNPMLYILDIQQGYNTVCSVDTHASSLLCSYKVPNDYVATYKAITTSAREVATKASEEAAFIQQEQAALANATSYYSYSAIGYSVLAILIIVLVMIIIYLVLRYRRK
;
A
#
# COMPACT_ATOMS: atom_id res chain seq x y z
N THR A 1 15.82 -56.77 -22.03
CA THR A 1 15.88 -56.46 -20.58
C THR A 1 17.11 -55.60 -20.34
N PRO A 2 16.95 -54.32 -19.96
CA PRO A 2 18.08 -53.41 -19.80
C PRO A 2 18.74 -53.66 -18.44
N SER A 3 20.07 -53.78 -18.39
CA SER A 3 20.82 -53.81 -17.12
C SER A 3 21.17 -52.38 -16.72
N THR A 4 20.68 -51.97 -15.55
CA THR A 4 20.92 -50.65 -14.97
C THR A 4 22.26 -50.69 -14.22
N THR A 5 23.28 -50.00 -14.72
CA THR A 5 24.54 -49.80 -13.98
C THR A 5 24.32 -48.77 -12.87
N SER A 6 24.15 -49.23 -11.62
CA SER A 6 24.13 -48.34 -10.45
C SER A 6 25.53 -47.76 -10.21
N ARG A 7 25.68 -46.44 -10.36
CA ARG A 7 26.84 -45.70 -9.85
C ARG A 7 26.73 -45.60 -8.32
N LEU A 8 27.07 -46.66 -7.62
CA LEU A 8 27.34 -46.59 -6.19
C LEU A 8 28.78 -46.11 -6.01
N LEU A 9 28.95 -44.94 -5.41
CA LEU A 9 30.24 -44.47 -4.91
C LEU A 9 30.66 -45.42 -3.79
N SER A 10 31.57 -46.34 -4.11
CA SER A 10 32.24 -47.16 -3.10
C SER A 10 33.09 -46.22 -2.25
N GLU A 11 32.69 -45.98 -0.99
CA GLU A 11 33.55 -45.37 0.01
C GLU A 11 34.74 -46.32 0.22
N GLY A 12 35.84 -46.05 -0.49
CA GLY A 12 37.13 -46.65 -0.14
C GLY A 12 37.49 -46.19 1.26
N ASN A 13 37.80 -47.12 2.15
CA ASN A 13 38.36 -46.80 3.47
C ASN A 13 39.63 -45.97 3.28
N ILE A 14 39.52 -44.66 3.43
CA ILE A 14 40.68 -43.78 3.58
C ILE A 14 41.24 -44.15 4.95
N GLN A 15 42.33 -44.90 4.95
CA GLN A 15 43.10 -45.14 6.16
C GLN A 15 43.45 -43.78 6.76
N SER A 16 42.78 -43.41 7.85
CA SER A 16 43.05 -42.19 8.60
C SER A 16 44.42 -42.35 9.25
N SER A 17 45.47 -41.94 8.56
CA SER A 17 46.80 -41.78 9.12
C SER A 17 46.69 -40.75 10.25
N ASN A 18 46.86 -41.22 11.48
CA ASN A 18 46.70 -40.41 12.68
C ASN A 18 47.95 -39.54 12.86
N TYR A 19 47.98 -38.42 12.14
CA TYR A 19 49.10 -37.48 12.05
C TYR A 19 49.16 -36.45 13.18
N ASN A 20 48.44 -36.67 14.28
CA ASN A 20 48.31 -35.68 15.35
C ASN A 20 49.62 -35.38 16.11
N ASP A 21 50.59 -36.30 16.06
CA ASP A 21 51.87 -36.18 16.77
C ASP A 21 53.06 -35.82 15.85
N ASP A 22 52.80 -35.58 14.56
CA ASP A 22 53.84 -35.14 13.62
C ASP A 22 54.19 -33.66 13.87
N ALA A 23 55.47 -33.40 14.16
CA ALA A 23 55.96 -32.07 14.48
C ALA A 23 55.69 -31.05 13.37
N ASP A 24 55.75 -31.49 12.11
CA ASP A 24 55.51 -30.63 10.96
C ASP A 24 54.02 -30.27 10.88
N ILE A 25 53.13 -31.22 11.13
CA ILE A 25 51.67 -31.02 11.09
C ILE A 25 51.19 -30.16 12.26
N LYS A 26 51.84 -30.28 13.42
CA LYS A 26 51.59 -29.37 14.55
C LYS A 26 51.96 -27.93 14.22
N SER A 27 53.10 -27.71 13.55
CA SER A 27 53.52 -26.36 13.14
C SER A 27 52.57 -25.73 12.12
N VAL A 28 52.07 -26.50 11.16
CA VAL A 28 51.08 -26.05 10.17
C VAL A 28 49.75 -25.71 10.84
N LYS A 29 49.31 -26.52 11.80
CA LYS A 29 48.09 -26.26 12.57
C LYS A 29 48.18 -24.96 13.38
N GLU A 30 49.29 -24.74 14.09
CA GLU A 30 49.50 -23.50 14.86
C GLU A 30 49.56 -22.26 13.96
N ILE A 31 50.15 -22.36 12.76
CA ILE A 31 50.15 -21.27 11.77
C ILE A 31 48.73 -21.00 11.26
N PHE A 32 47.97 -22.04 10.95
CA PHE A 32 46.58 -21.92 10.50
C PHE A 32 45.69 -21.28 11.58
N ASP A 33 45.82 -21.73 12.83
CA ASP A 33 45.07 -21.19 13.97
C ASP A 33 45.41 -19.71 14.19
N ARG A 34 46.70 -19.34 14.11
CA ARG A 34 47.14 -17.94 14.23
C ARG A 34 46.60 -17.06 13.11
N GLN A 35 46.69 -17.50 11.86
CA GLN A 35 46.15 -16.76 10.71
C GLN A 35 44.63 -16.66 10.76
N THR A 36 43.97 -17.72 11.21
CA THR A 36 42.52 -17.77 11.34
C THR A 36 42.04 -16.84 12.45
N SER A 37 42.74 -16.81 13.59
CA SER A 37 42.48 -15.87 14.69
C SER A 37 42.58 -14.40 14.24
N GLN A 38 43.65 -14.04 13.51
CA GLN A 38 43.81 -12.68 12.97
C GLN A 38 42.68 -12.29 12.00
N ARG A 39 42.28 -13.20 11.11
CA ARG A 39 41.16 -12.95 10.19
C ARG A 39 39.83 -12.78 10.92
N PHE A 40 39.62 -13.49 12.03
CA PHE A 40 38.42 -13.31 12.85
C PHE A 40 38.39 -11.95 13.52
N GLU A 41 39.52 -11.49 14.06
CA GLU A 41 39.63 -10.16 14.68
C GLU A 41 39.40 -9.04 13.64
N GLU A 42 40.02 -9.13 12.46
CA GLU A 42 39.78 -8.19 11.34
C GLU A 42 38.34 -8.23 10.81
N TYR A 43 37.70 -9.41 10.82
CA TYR A 43 36.29 -9.54 10.45
C TYR A 43 35.40 -8.86 11.48
N ASP A 44 35.65 -9.06 12.77
CA ASP A 44 34.87 -8.45 13.85
C ASP A 44 34.99 -6.92 13.86
N GLU A 45 36.19 -6.37 13.66
CA GLU A 45 36.38 -4.91 13.54
C GLU A 45 35.64 -4.33 12.33
N ARG A 46 35.74 -4.97 11.15
CA ARG A 46 34.95 -4.55 9.98
C ARG A 46 33.45 -4.66 10.21
N MET A 47 33.01 -5.65 10.99
CA MET A 47 31.59 -5.83 11.31
C MET A 47 31.10 -4.77 12.29
N LYS A 48 31.92 -4.32 13.24
CA LYS A 48 31.59 -3.20 14.14
C LYS A 48 31.38 -1.90 13.35
N ASP A 49 32.29 -1.57 12.44
CA ASP A 49 32.17 -0.38 11.60
C ASP A 49 30.93 -0.42 10.71
N LYS A 50 30.69 -1.54 10.01
CA LYS A 50 29.50 -1.70 9.18
C LYS A 50 28.19 -1.62 9.96
N ARG A 51 28.16 -2.11 11.21
CA ARG A 51 27.01 -1.98 12.11
C ARG A 51 26.80 -0.53 12.51
N LYS A 52 27.88 0.20 12.82
CA LYS A 52 27.82 1.63 13.17
C LYS A 52 27.28 2.47 12.01
N THR A 53 27.83 2.30 10.80
CA THR A 53 27.37 3.04 9.61
C THR A 53 25.89 2.80 9.32
N ARG A 54 25.43 1.54 9.39
CA ARG A 54 24.00 1.22 9.16
C ARG A 54 23.08 1.80 10.25
N LYS A 55 23.55 1.86 11.50
CA LYS A 55 22.80 2.49 12.60
C LYS A 55 22.65 4.00 12.35
N GLU A 56 23.73 4.68 11.98
CA GLU A 56 23.70 6.11 11.65
C GLU A 56 22.82 6.43 10.44
N GLU A 57 22.81 5.56 9.42
CA GLU A 57 21.93 5.71 8.25
C GLU A 57 20.46 5.51 8.61
N CYS A 58 20.15 4.52 9.47
CA CYS A 58 18.81 4.31 10.00
C CYS A 58 18.34 5.52 10.81
N ASP A 59 19.18 6.05 11.72
CA ASP A 59 18.85 7.21 12.55
C ASP A 59 18.58 8.46 11.69
N LYS A 60 19.37 8.68 10.61
CA LYS A 60 19.13 9.76 9.63
C LYS A 60 17.81 9.58 8.87
N ASN A 61 17.48 8.36 8.47
CA ASN A 61 16.23 8.07 7.78
C ASN A 61 15.03 8.26 8.71
N ILE A 62 15.14 7.84 9.98
CA ILE A 62 14.11 8.08 11.00
C ILE A 62 13.90 9.58 11.23
N GLN A 63 14.97 10.37 11.36
CA GLN A 63 14.85 11.83 11.49
C GLN A 63 14.13 12.46 10.29
N LYS A 64 14.49 12.07 9.05
CA LYS A 64 13.78 12.53 7.85
C LYS A 64 12.29 12.16 7.86
N ILE A 65 11.94 10.94 8.29
CA ILE A 65 10.55 10.50 8.40
C ILE A 65 9.80 11.33 9.45
N ILE A 66 10.39 11.58 10.61
CA ILE A 66 9.79 12.40 11.68
C ILE A 66 9.60 13.84 11.22
N GLU A 67 10.60 14.44 10.58
CA GLU A 67 10.50 15.80 10.04
C GLU A 67 9.42 15.90 8.96
N LYS A 68 9.34 14.90 8.08
CA LYS A 68 8.30 14.81 7.05
C LYS A 68 6.90 14.66 7.67
N ASP A 69 6.73 13.76 8.64
CA ASP A 69 5.47 13.57 9.38
C ASP A 69 5.08 14.84 10.15
N LYS A 70 6.04 15.56 10.73
CA LYS A 70 5.79 16.84 11.41
C LYS A 70 5.35 17.93 10.43
N MET A 71 5.97 18.01 9.26
CA MET A 71 5.58 18.93 8.18
C MET A 71 4.17 18.58 7.68
N GLU A 72 3.89 17.31 7.40
CA GLU A 72 2.58 16.80 6.98
C GLU A 72 1.51 17.06 8.03
N LYS A 73 1.77 16.80 9.33
CA LYS A 73 0.87 17.16 10.44
C LYS A 73 0.66 18.66 10.58
N SER A 74 1.67 19.47 10.32
CA SER A 74 1.53 20.93 10.35
C SER A 74 0.71 21.47 9.17
N LEU A 75 0.81 20.82 7.99
CA LEU A 75 -0.01 21.10 6.82
C LEU A 75 -1.44 20.64 7.04
N ALA A 76 -1.65 19.40 7.53
CA ALA A 76 -2.95 18.87 7.89
C ALA A 76 -3.64 19.73 8.96
N GLY A 77 -2.92 20.13 10.01
CA GLY A 77 -3.47 21.03 11.05
C GLY A 77 -3.78 22.45 10.55
N LYS A 78 -3.07 22.96 9.53
CA LYS A 78 -3.41 24.24 8.87
C LYS A 78 -4.62 24.09 7.94
N ILE A 79 -4.73 22.98 7.24
CA ILE A 79 -5.89 22.64 6.41
C ILE A 79 -7.12 22.43 7.29
N GLU A 80 -6.99 21.75 8.42
CA GLU A 80 -8.05 21.53 9.40
C GLU A 80 -8.46 22.81 10.11
N LYS A 81 -7.52 23.67 10.54
CA LYS A 81 -7.87 25.03 11.04
C LYS A 81 -8.47 25.93 9.96
N GLY A 82 -8.05 25.78 8.70
CA GLY A 82 -8.67 26.45 7.55
C GLY A 82 -10.10 25.97 7.31
N CYS A 83 -10.33 24.67 7.42
CA CYS A 83 -11.64 24.03 7.28
C CYS A 83 -12.57 24.35 8.46
N LEU A 84 -12.07 24.34 9.70
CA LEU A 84 -12.85 24.75 10.89
C LEU A 84 -13.19 26.23 10.89
N ARG A 85 -12.32 27.11 10.35
CA ARG A 85 -12.64 28.54 10.16
C ARG A 85 -13.61 28.78 9.02
N CYS A 86 -13.70 27.88 8.04
CA CYS A 86 -14.60 27.99 6.89
C CYS A 86 -15.91 27.20 7.06
N GLY A 87 -16.00 26.31 8.06
CA GLY A 87 -17.08 25.33 8.21
C GLY A 87 -18.19 25.65 9.22
N CYS A 88 -18.12 26.75 9.98
CA CYS A 88 -19.13 27.08 10.99
C CYS A 88 -19.73 28.49 10.86
N GLY A 89 -19.83 29.03 9.65
CA GLY A 89 -20.48 30.33 9.43
C GLY A 89 -21.19 30.43 8.09
N LEU A 90 -22.45 29.97 8.09
CA LEU A 90 -23.48 30.21 7.06
C LEU A 90 -23.31 29.41 5.76
N GLY A 91 -24.38 28.70 5.39
CA GLY A 91 -24.49 27.97 4.13
C GLY A 91 -24.05 28.84 2.94
N GLY A 92 -23.14 28.31 2.13
CA GLY A 92 -22.64 29.02 0.97
C GLY A 92 -21.57 28.23 0.23
N VAL A 93 -21.94 27.75 -0.96
CA VAL A 93 -21.11 27.11 -1.98
C VAL A 93 -20.07 28.11 -2.58
N ALA A 94 -19.54 29.08 -1.81
CA ALA A 94 -18.90 30.26 -2.43
C ALA A 94 -17.67 30.89 -1.73
N ALA A 95 -17.19 30.44 -0.57
CA ALA A 95 -16.22 31.24 0.21
C ALA A 95 -14.80 30.66 0.39
N SER A 96 -14.31 29.79 -0.49
CA SER A 96 -12.87 29.39 -0.51
C SER A 96 -12.10 29.85 -1.76
N VAL A 97 -12.69 30.71 -2.60
CA VAL A 97 -12.00 31.30 -3.77
C VAL A 97 -11.27 32.61 -3.44
N GLY A 98 -11.32 33.09 -2.18
CA GLY A 98 -10.96 34.48 -1.85
C GLY A 98 -9.62 34.78 -1.17
N LEU A 99 -8.84 33.81 -0.67
CA LEU A 99 -7.68 34.13 0.19
C LEU A 99 -6.33 33.49 -0.18
N PHE A 100 -6.26 32.72 -1.25
CA PHE A 100 -4.97 32.34 -1.81
C PHE A 100 -4.98 32.65 -3.31
N GLY A 101 -4.37 33.77 -3.68
CA GLY A 101 -4.08 34.16 -5.07
C GLY A 101 -3.13 33.22 -5.82
N GLY A 102 -3.07 31.93 -5.43
CA GLY A 102 -2.38 30.84 -6.10
C GLY A 102 -3.18 29.52 -6.12
N LEU A 103 -4.43 29.48 -5.66
CA LEU A 103 -5.26 28.26 -5.59
C LEU A 103 -6.13 27.97 -6.82
N GLY A 104 -6.02 28.77 -7.89
CA GLY A 104 -6.84 28.57 -9.10
C GLY A 104 -6.63 27.20 -9.77
N THR A 105 -5.46 26.58 -9.59
CA THR A 105 -5.12 25.29 -10.19
C THR A 105 -5.22 24.11 -9.22
N TYR A 106 -5.16 24.31 -7.89
CA TYR A 106 -5.20 23.19 -6.93
C TYR A 106 -6.59 22.88 -6.39
N GLY A 107 -7.55 23.80 -6.53
CA GLY A 107 -8.93 23.58 -6.09
C GLY A 107 -9.62 22.43 -6.85
N TRP A 108 -9.41 22.34 -8.17
CA TRP A 108 -9.95 21.23 -8.96
C TRP A 108 -9.35 19.89 -8.56
N GLU A 109 -8.09 19.89 -8.08
CA GLU A 109 -7.31 18.65 -7.88
C GLU A 109 -7.76 18.01 -6.57
N MET A 110 -7.94 18.84 -5.56
CA MET A 110 -8.55 18.43 -4.29
C MET A 110 -10.00 17.98 -4.46
N ALA A 111 -10.78 18.66 -5.30
CA ALA A 111 -12.16 18.25 -5.60
C ALA A 111 -12.21 16.91 -6.36
N ALA A 112 -11.33 16.71 -7.34
CA ALA A 112 -11.23 15.46 -8.08
C ALA A 112 -10.79 14.28 -7.20
N ILE A 113 -9.82 14.50 -6.30
CA ILE A 113 -9.39 13.47 -5.34
C ILE A 113 -10.52 13.15 -4.35
N ALA A 114 -11.28 14.14 -3.88
CA ALA A 114 -12.42 13.93 -3.01
C ALA A 114 -13.51 13.07 -3.70
N ALA A 115 -13.86 13.42 -4.95
CA ALA A 115 -14.83 12.66 -5.75
C ALA A 115 -14.36 11.22 -6.03
N ALA A 116 -13.06 11.03 -6.32
CA ALA A 116 -12.48 9.70 -6.51
C ALA A 116 -12.56 8.85 -5.23
N ASN A 117 -12.31 9.46 -4.06
CA ASN A 117 -12.42 8.78 -2.78
C ASN A 117 -13.86 8.37 -2.45
N GLU A 118 -14.83 9.23 -2.74
CA GLU A 118 -16.27 8.96 -2.59
C GLU A 118 -16.71 7.80 -3.49
N ALA A 119 -16.41 7.87 -4.79
CA ALA A 119 -16.72 6.81 -5.74
C ALA A 119 -16.09 5.46 -5.37
N GLY A 120 -14.84 5.46 -4.89
CA GLY A 120 -14.22 4.24 -4.39
C GLY A 120 -14.85 3.71 -3.11
N ALA A 121 -15.29 4.57 -2.20
CA ALA A 121 -16.00 4.14 -1.00
C ALA A 121 -17.34 3.48 -1.36
N GLU A 122 -18.11 4.08 -2.27
CA GLU A 122 -19.37 3.51 -2.78
C GLU A 122 -19.15 2.13 -3.41
N ALA A 123 -18.17 2.01 -4.32
CA ALA A 123 -17.83 0.74 -4.96
C ALA A 123 -17.38 -0.32 -3.95
N GLY A 124 -16.56 0.07 -2.96
CA GLY A 124 -16.11 -0.81 -1.89
C GLY A 124 -17.25 -1.33 -1.02
N ILE A 125 -18.21 -0.47 -0.66
CA ILE A 125 -19.42 -0.86 0.11
C ILE A 125 -20.24 -1.88 -0.70
N VAL A 126 -20.53 -1.57 -1.96
CA VAL A 126 -21.30 -2.47 -2.84
C VAL A 126 -20.61 -3.83 -2.97
N LYS A 127 -19.28 -3.83 -3.14
CA LYS A 127 -18.48 -5.06 -3.22
C LYS A 127 -18.56 -5.86 -1.92
N ALA A 128 -18.43 -5.21 -0.77
CA ALA A 128 -18.52 -5.88 0.53
C ALA A 128 -19.89 -6.53 0.72
N ILE A 129 -20.98 -5.81 0.47
CA ILE A 129 -22.35 -6.33 0.59
C ILE A 129 -22.55 -7.54 -0.33
N THR A 130 -22.05 -7.45 -1.56
CA THR A 130 -22.12 -8.54 -2.55
C THR A 130 -21.34 -9.77 -2.07
N GLU A 131 -20.11 -9.60 -1.60
CA GLU A 131 -19.28 -10.70 -1.08
C GLU A 131 -19.89 -11.33 0.17
N VAL A 132 -20.47 -10.55 1.08
CA VAL A 132 -21.16 -11.10 2.27
C VAL A 132 -22.37 -11.93 1.83
N THR A 133 -23.19 -11.39 0.93
CA THR A 133 -24.38 -12.08 0.42
C THR A 133 -24.02 -13.37 -0.31
N THR A 134 -22.96 -13.34 -1.14
CA THR A 134 -22.57 -14.49 -1.97
C THR A 134 -21.79 -15.56 -1.22
N LYS A 135 -20.93 -15.19 -0.27
CA LYS A 135 -20.12 -16.14 0.52
C LYS A 135 -20.86 -16.72 1.70
N PHE A 136 -21.76 -15.95 2.32
CA PHE A 136 -22.44 -16.38 3.56
C PHE A 136 -23.97 -16.49 3.42
N GLY A 137 -24.57 -15.99 2.34
CA GLY A 137 -26.02 -16.02 2.16
C GLY A 137 -26.76 -15.06 3.08
N LEU A 138 -26.05 -14.08 3.65
CA LEU A 138 -26.60 -13.13 4.62
C LEU A 138 -27.09 -11.86 3.93
N LYS A 139 -28.28 -11.40 4.29
CA LYS A 139 -28.82 -10.08 3.90
C LYS A 139 -28.72 -9.06 5.03
N GLU A 140 -28.51 -9.55 6.24
CA GLU A 140 -28.48 -8.78 7.47
C GLU A 140 -27.32 -9.26 8.34
N LEU A 141 -26.71 -8.32 9.06
CA LEU A 141 -25.74 -8.58 10.11
C LEU A 141 -26.36 -8.11 11.43
N ASN A 142 -26.42 -9.02 12.41
CA ASN A 142 -27.02 -8.75 13.72
C ASN A 142 -28.48 -8.19 13.64
N GLY A 143 -29.25 -8.65 12.65
CA GLY A 143 -30.65 -8.21 12.43
C GLY A 143 -30.78 -6.81 11.79
N ILE A 144 -29.69 -6.24 11.30
CA ILE A 144 -29.67 -4.96 10.59
C ILE A 144 -29.28 -5.22 9.14
N ALA A 145 -30.01 -4.62 8.20
CA ALA A 145 -29.70 -4.71 6.77
C ALA A 145 -28.25 -4.30 6.47
N LEU A 146 -27.57 -5.06 5.60
CA LEU A 146 -26.17 -4.84 5.24
C LEU A 146 -25.87 -3.40 4.78
N GLU A 147 -26.83 -2.77 4.09
CA GLU A 147 -26.74 -1.39 3.61
C GLU A 147 -26.59 -0.36 4.74
N ASN A 148 -27.13 -0.65 5.92
CA ASN A 148 -27.04 0.23 7.10
C ASN A 148 -25.83 -0.09 7.97
N VAL A 149 -25.32 -1.33 7.92
CA VAL A 149 -24.17 -1.78 8.70
C VAL A 149 -22.86 -1.40 8.02
N VAL A 150 -22.78 -1.59 6.70
CA VAL A 150 -21.57 -1.35 5.91
C VAL A 150 -21.56 0.10 5.42
N THR A 151 -20.57 0.86 5.87
CA THR A 151 -20.43 2.30 5.63
C THR A 151 -19.04 2.62 5.09
N ALA A 152 -18.87 3.83 4.57
CA ALA A 152 -17.58 4.33 4.07
C ALA A 152 -16.44 4.27 5.10
N GLN A 153 -16.77 4.26 6.40
CA GLN A 153 -15.79 4.22 7.49
C GLN A 153 -15.37 2.81 7.87
N ASN A 154 -16.21 1.80 7.64
CA ASN A 154 -16.03 0.47 8.22
C ASN A 154 -15.91 -0.67 7.20
N PHE A 155 -16.22 -0.44 5.91
CA PHE A 155 -16.25 -1.51 4.91
C PHE A 155 -14.90 -2.23 4.71
N ARG A 156 -13.79 -1.57 5.06
CA ARG A 156 -12.42 -2.10 5.02
C ARG A 156 -12.03 -2.87 6.29
N ASN A 157 -12.83 -2.79 7.34
CA ASN A 157 -12.49 -3.37 8.64
C ASN A 157 -12.90 -4.87 8.67
N PRO A 158 -11.95 -5.80 8.67
CA PRO A 158 -12.27 -7.23 8.71
C PRO A 158 -12.97 -7.64 10.01
N MET A 159 -12.74 -6.94 11.12
CA MET A 159 -13.33 -7.29 12.42
C MET A 159 -14.85 -7.13 12.44
N LEU A 160 -15.39 -6.18 11.66
CA LEU A 160 -16.84 -6.01 11.51
C LEU A 160 -17.48 -7.31 11.03
N TYR A 161 -17.00 -7.82 9.89
CA TYR A 161 -17.54 -9.04 9.29
C TYR A 161 -17.27 -10.27 10.15
N ILE A 162 -16.08 -10.40 10.73
CA ILE A 162 -15.73 -11.59 11.53
C ILE A 162 -16.68 -11.73 12.71
N LEU A 163 -16.90 -10.67 13.49
CA LEU A 163 -17.72 -10.74 14.70
C LEU A 163 -19.19 -11.03 14.36
N ASP A 164 -19.76 -10.26 13.43
CA ASP A 164 -21.19 -10.36 13.11
C ASP A 164 -21.53 -11.68 12.42
N ILE A 165 -20.66 -12.18 11.53
CA ILE A 165 -20.88 -13.46 10.82
C ILE A 165 -20.71 -14.64 11.79
N GLN A 166 -19.75 -14.60 12.71
CA GLN A 166 -19.61 -15.63 13.73
C GLN A 166 -20.81 -15.67 14.67
N GLN A 167 -21.33 -14.50 15.06
CA GLN A 167 -22.55 -14.42 15.85
C GLN A 167 -23.74 -14.99 15.06
N GLY A 168 -23.90 -14.60 13.80
CA GLY A 168 -24.93 -15.17 12.91
C GLY A 168 -24.81 -16.68 12.73
N TYR A 169 -23.59 -17.21 12.69
CA TYR A 169 -23.35 -18.65 12.61
C TYR A 169 -23.83 -19.34 13.88
N ASN A 170 -23.53 -18.78 15.04
CA ASN A 170 -23.96 -19.34 16.31
C ASN A 170 -25.47 -19.29 16.51
N THR A 171 -26.16 -18.27 16.03
CA THR A 171 -27.62 -18.21 16.15
C THR A 171 -28.32 -19.14 15.18
N VAL A 172 -27.82 -19.29 13.95
CA VAL A 172 -28.50 -20.03 12.88
C VAL A 172 -28.08 -21.50 12.80
N CYS A 173 -26.79 -21.80 12.96
CA CYS A 173 -26.20 -23.10 12.62
C CYS A 173 -25.85 -23.97 13.84
N SER A 174 -25.84 -23.40 15.06
CA SER A 174 -25.55 -24.16 16.28
C SER A 174 -26.77 -24.92 16.83
N VAL A 175 -27.97 -24.45 16.51
CA VAL A 175 -29.24 -24.94 17.08
C VAL A 175 -29.90 -26.01 16.20
N ASP A 176 -29.76 -25.91 14.87
CA ASP A 176 -30.37 -26.84 13.90
C ASP A 176 -29.35 -27.38 12.89
N THR A 177 -29.17 -28.70 12.86
CA THR A 177 -28.30 -29.42 11.92
C THR A 177 -28.83 -29.49 10.48
N HIS A 178 -30.03 -28.97 10.23
CA HIS A 178 -30.72 -28.97 8.93
C HIS A 178 -30.92 -27.58 8.31
N ALA A 179 -30.37 -26.52 8.90
CA ALA A 179 -30.45 -25.19 8.33
C ALA A 179 -29.73 -25.14 6.97
N SER A 180 -30.50 -25.07 5.88
CA SER A 180 -30.01 -24.99 4.50
C SER A 180 -29.47 -23.60 4.14
N SER A 181 -28.85 -22.91 5.10
CA SER A 181 -28.23 -21.62 4.87
C SER A 181 -26.79 -21.82 4.42
N LEU A 182 -26.32 -20.96 3.50
CA LEU A 182 -24.96 -20.99 2.99
C LEU A 182 -23.94 -20.83 4.14
N LEU A 183 -24.30 -20.08 5.20
CA LEU A 183 -23.48 -19.93 6.39
C LEU A 183 -23.19 -21.26 7.11
N CYS A 184 -24.15 -22.19 7.12
CA CYS A 184 -23.97 -23.48 7.80
C CYS A 184 -23.06 -24.45 7.02
N SER A 185 -22.77 -24.18 5.75
CA SER A 185 -21.84 -25.01 4.97
C SER A 185 -20.40 -24.92 5.47
N TYR A 186 -20.08 -23.90 6.28
CA TYR A 186 -18.77 -23.74 6.91
C TYR A 186 -18.52 -24.72 8.06
N LYS A 187 -19.54 -25.46 8.50
CA LYS A 187 -19.46 -26.40 9.62
C LYS A 187 -18.51 -27.56 9.29
N VAL A 188 -17.48 -27.71 10.12
CA VAL A 188 -16.61 -28.89 10.14
C VAL A 188 -17.07 -29.82 11.28
N PRO A 189 -17.47 -31.08 11.00
CA PRO A 189 -17.94 -32.00 12.03
C PRO A 189 -16.91 -32.19 13.14
N ASN A 190 -17.35 -32.03 14.41
CA ASN A 190 -16.53 -32.17 15.61
C ASN A 190 -15.28 -31.25 15.68
N ASP A 191 -15.16 -30.23 14.83
CA ASP A 191 -14.05 -29.26 14.84
C ASP A 191 -14.55 -27.82 14.73
N TYR A 192 -14.88 -27.24 15.88
CA TYR A 192 -15.30 -25.85 16.00
C TYR A 192 -14.17 -24.88 15.62
N VAL A 193 -12.91 -25.23 15.90
CA VAL A 193 -11.77 -24.36 15.61
C VAL A 193 -11.58 -24.21 14.10
N ALA A 194 -11.64 -25.31 13.35
CA ALA A 194 -11.59 -25.28 11.90
C ALA A 194 -12.77 -24.51 11.29
N THR A 195 -13.98 -24.69 11.84
CA THR A 195 -15.19 -23.97 11.43
C THR A 195 -15.00 -22.45 11.56
N TYR A 196 -14.65 -21.97 12.76
CA TYR A 196 -14.44 -20.53 12.99
C TYR A 196 -13.28 -19.96 12.17
N LYS A 197 -12.23 -20.75 11.96
CA LYS A 197 -11.11 -20.37 11.10
C LYS A 197 -11.56 -20.16 9.65
N ALA A 198 -12.37 -21.07 9.10
CA ALA A 198 -12.89 -20.95 7.74
C ALA A 198 -13.79 -19.71 7.56
N ILE A 199 -14.68 -19.45 8.53
CA ILE A 199 -15.51 -18.25 8.57
C ILE A 199 -14.64 -16.99 8.62
N THR A 200 -13.66 -16.96 9.54
CA THR A 200 -12.76 -15.81 9.73
C THR A 200 -11.96 -15.51 8.47
N THR A 201 -11.43 -16.52 7.79
CA THR A 201 -10.70 -16.35 6.54
C THR A 201 -11.60 -15.77 5.45
N SER A 202 -12.79 -16.33 5.27
CA SER A 202 -13.74 -15.81 4.27
C SER A 202 -14.21 -14.39 4.59
N ALA A 203 -14.39 -14.06 5.88
CA ALA A 203 -14.79 -12.73 6.31
C ALA A 203 -13.66 -11.69 6.11
N ARG A 204 -12.39 -12.09 6.26
CA ARG A 204 -11.26 -11.23 5.89
C ARG A 204 -11.24 -10.96 4.38
N GLU A 205 -11.52 -11.98 3.57
CA GLU A 205 -11.55 -11.83 2.11
C GLU A 205 -12.61 -10.83 1.65
N VAL A 206 -13.74 -10.71 2.35
CA VAL A 206 -14.74 -9.65 2.09
C VAL A 206 -14.08 -8.28 2.21
N ALA A 207 -13.42 -7.99 3.33
CA ALA A 207 -12.80 -6.70 3.58
C ALA A 207 -11.64 -6.41 2.61
N THR A 208 -10.84 -7.42 2.25
CA THR A 208 -9.74 -7.24 1.31
C THR A 208 -10.26 -6.94 -0.09
N LYS A 209 -11.20 -7.73 -0.61
CA LYS A 209 -11.78 -7.50 -1.93
C LYS A 209 -12.52 -6.16 -2.03
N ALA A 210 -13.23 -5.78 -0.98
CA ALA A 210 -13.88 -4.48 -0.91
C ALA A 210 -12.86 -3.33 -0.92
N SER A 211 -11.72 -3.51 -0.23
CA SER A 211 -10.62 -2.54 -0.22
C SER A 211 -9.90 -2.43 -1.56
N GLU A 212 -9.70 -3.57 -2.24
CA GLU A 212 -9.11 -3.65 -3.58
C GLU A 212 -9.99 -2.96 -4.61
N GLU A 213 -11.30 -3.24 -4.61
CA GLU A 213 -12.27 -2.59 -5.50
C GLU A 213 -12.28 -1.07 -5.28
N ALA A 214 -12.33 -0.64 -4.01
CA ALA A 214 -12.31 0.77 -3.67
C ALA A 214 -11.02 1.47 -4.16
N ALA A 215 -9.87 0.82 -4.02
CA ALA A 215 -8.59 1.34 -4.48
C ALA A 215 -8.50 1.37 -6.01
N PHE A 216 -9.05 0.36 -6.69
CA PHE A 216 -9.12 0.30 -8.15
C PHE A 216 -9.91 1.48 -8.72
N ILE A 217 -11.12 1.70 -8.21
CA ILE A 217 -12.00 2.79 -8.65
C ILE A 217 -11.42 4.16 -8.28
N GLN A 218 -10.79 4.31 -7.11
CA GLN A 218 -10.07 5.53 -6.74
C GLN A 218 -8.97 5.88 -7.75
N GLN A 219 -8.17 4.90 -8.15
CA GLN A 219 -7.10 5.09 -9.13
C GLN A 219 -7.65 5.41 -10.51
N GLU A 220 -8.72 4.73 -10.93
CA GLU A 220 -9.37 4.97 -12.22
C GLU A 220 -9.93 6.39 -12.31
N GLN A 221 -10.66 6.84 -11.28
CA GLN A 221 -11.25 8.18 -11.23
C GLN A 221 -10.17 9.28 -11.14
N ALA A 222 -9.12 9.05 -10.35
CA ALA A 222 -7.97 9.98 -10.30
C ALA A 222 -7.24 10.07 -11.64
N ALA A 223 -7.08 8.94 -12.36
CA ALA A 223 -6.46 8.92 -13.68
C ALA A 223 -7.32 9.65 -14.72
N LEU A 224 -8.64 9.50 -14.68
CA LEU A 224 -9.58 10.19 -15.56
C LEU A 224 -9.57 11.70 -15.33
N ALA A 225 -9.52 12.15 -14.08
CA ALA A 225 -9.36 13.56 -13.74
C ALA A 225 -8.03 14.14 -14.27
N ASN A 226 -6.94 13.39 -14.19
CA ASN A 226 -5.65 13.81 -14.75
C ASN A 226 -5.63 13.83 -16.28
N ALA A 227 -6.29 12.87 -16.94
CA ALA A 227 -6.40 12.83 -18.39
C ALA A 227 -7.16 14.05 -18.94
N THR A 228 -8.27 14.43 -18.32
CA THR A 228 -9.03 15.63 -18.69
C THR A 228 -8.24 16.94 -18.48
N SER A 229 -7.41 16.98 -17.44
CA SER A 229 -6.48 18.10 -17.21
C SER A 229 -5.43 18.22 -18.31
N TYR A 230 -4.82 17.11 -18.76
CA TYR A 230 -3.77 17.12 -19.79
C TYR A 230 -4.24 17.75 -21.13
N TYR A 231 -5.44 17.41 -21.60
CA TYR A 231 -6.01 18.02 -22.81
C TYR A 231 -6.28 19.52 -22.64
N SER A 232 -6.58 19.97 -21.42
CA SER A 232 -6.80 21.38 -21.12
C SER A 232 -5.47 22.17 -21.11
N TYR A 233 -4.41 21.57 -20.55
CA TYR A 233 -3.07 22.15 -20.55
C TYR A 233 -2.43 22.23 -21.93
N SER A 234 -2.65 21.23 -22.80
CA SER A 234 -2.13 21.28 -24.17
C SER A 234 -2.76 22.44 -24.95
N ALA A 235 -4.08 22.66 -24.80
CA ALA A 235 -4.77 23.80 -25.42
C ALA A 235 -4.22 25.17 -24.93
N ILE A 236 -3.94 25.31 -23.64
CA ILE A 236 -3.32 26.53 -23.08
C ILE A 236 -1.88 26.70 -23.61
N GLY A 237 -1.10 25.62 -23.69
CA GLY A 237 0.26 25.64 -24.21
C GLY A 237 0.36 26.15 -25.65
N TYR A 238 -0.54 25.70 -26.54
CA TYR A 238 -0.59 26.18 -27.92
C TYR A 238 -0.98 27.67 -28.02
N SER A 239 -1.87 28.15 -27.15
CA SER A 239 -2.25 29.57 -27.09
C SER A 239 -1.06 30.46 -26.67
N VAL A 240 -0.31 30.06 -25.64
CA VAL A 240 0.89 30.78 -25.18
C VAL A 240 2.01 30.75 -26.23
N LEU A 241 2.23 29.60 -26.86
CA LEU A 241 3.18 29.44 -27.96
C LEU A 241 2.84 30.37 -29.13
N ALA A 242 1.55 30.46 -29.51
CA ALA A 242 1.08 31.33 -30.57
C ALA A 242 1.32 32.82 -30.26
N ILE A 243 1.07 33.26 -29.02
CA ILE A 243 1.35 34.64 -28.58
C ILE A 243 2.85 34.95 -28.67
N LEU A 244 3.72 34.03 -28.25
CA LEU A 244 5.17 34.20 -28.34
C LEU A 244 5.65 34.33 -29.78
N ILE A 245 5.09 33.54 -30.71
CA ILE A 245 5.40 33.63 -32.14
C ILE A 245 5.00 35.00 -32.70
N ILE A 246 3.81 35.51 -32.38
CA ILE A 246 3.34 36.83 -32.84
C ILE A 246 4.26 37.94 -32.32
N VAL A 247 4.63 37.91 -31.04
CA VAL A 247 5.54 38.90 -30.43
C VAL A 247 6.93 38.86 -31.10
N LEU A 248 7.47 37.67 -31.36
CA LEU A 248 8.74 37.50 -32.08
C LEU A 248 8.69 38.12 -33.48
N VAL A 249 7.63 37.86 -34.24
CA VAL A 249 7.44 38.44 -35.58
C VAL A 249 7.35 39.96 -35.50
N MET A 250 6.61 40.52 -34.52
CA MET A 250 6.55 41.97 -34.30
C MET A 250 7.92 42.57 -33.98
N ILE A 251 8.74 41.90 -33.17
CA ILE A 251 10.09 42.35 -32.84
C ILE A 251 11.00 42.33 -34.09
N ILE A 252 10.93 41.27 -34.91
CA ILE A 252 11.72 41.17 -36.15
C ILE A 252 11.33 42.29 -37.12
N ILE A 253 10.03 42.49 -37.36
CA ILE A 253 9.53 43.58 -38.21
C ILE A 253 9.97 44.94 -37.65
N TYR A 254 9.83 45.15 -36.35
CA TYR A 254 10.26 46.38 -35.68
C TYR A 254 11.77 46.63 -35.83
N LEU A 255 12.60 45.60 -35.68
CA LEU A 255 14.05 45.71 -35.85
C LEU A 255 14.42 46.01 -37.31
N VAL A 256 13.76 45.39 -38.29
CA VAL A 256 13.97 45.67 -39.72
C VAL A 256 13.55 47.10 -40.06
N LEU A 257 12.37 47.54 -39.60
CA LEU A 257 11.89 48.91 -39.80
C LEU A 257 12.80 49.94 -39.12
N ARG A 258 13.30 49.63 -37.92
CA ARG A 258 14.26 50.49 -37.20
C ARG A 258 15.61 50.54 -37.88
N TYR A 259 16.07 49.43 -38.44
CA TYR A 259 17.33 49.36 -39.19
C TYR A 259 17.24 50.17 -40.49
N ARG A 260 16.11 50.10 -41.22
CA ARG A 260 15.90 50.88 -42.45
C ARG A 260 15.67 52.37 -42.25
N ARG A 261 15.37 52.82 -41.02
CA ARG A 261 15.27 54.25 -40.67
C ARG A 261 16.62 54.90 -40.34
N LYS A 262 17.68 54.11 -40.18
CA LYS A 262 19.05 54.61 -40.07
C LYS A 262 19.72 54.52 -41.44
#